data_AF-A0A415GS00-F1
#
_entry.id   AF-A0A415GS00-F1
#
_cell.length_a   1.000
_cell.length_b   1.000
_cell.length_c   1.000
_cell.angle_alpha   90.00
_cell.angle_beta   90.00
_cell.angle_gamma   90.00
#
_symmetry.space_group_name_H-M   'P 1'
#
loop_
_entity.id
_entity.type
_entity.pdbx_description
1 polymer ?
#
loop_
_entity_poly.entity_id
_entity_poly.type
_entity_poly.pdbx_seq_one_letter_code
_entity_poly.pdbx_strand_id
1 'polypeptide(L)'
;MKTITDKQIACINKCKSVIDNKENGNALDRIDITQLTCSDASKIIGGLLSLIKCNRFVAHGCKVSNSPMFLKALDDVFDTIDKYQQQA
;
A
#
# COMPACT_ATOMS: atom_id res chain seq x y z
N MET A 1 10.92 -17.76 10.15
CA MET A 1 10.97 -16.32 9.84
C MET A 1 9.83 -15.64 10.57
N LYS A 2 10.04 -14.50 11.24
CA LYS A 2 8.90 -13.69 11.69
C LYS A 2 8.24 -13.12 10.44
N THR A 3 6.96 -13.43 10.26
CA THR A 3 6.18 -13.07 9.08
C THR A 3 5.99 -11.56 9.07
N ILE A 4 5.24 -10.99 10.01
CA ILE A 4 5.01 -9.54 10.12
C ILE A 4 4.97 -9.15 11.59
N THR A 5 5.15 -7.87 11.92
CA THR A 5 4.98 -7.36 13.30
C THR A 5 3.63 -6.70 13.52
N ASP A 6 3.11 -6.74 14.75
CA ASP A 6 1.85 -6.07 15.12
C ASP A 6 1.85 -4.57 14.79
N LYS A 7 3.01 -3.91 14.93
CA LYS A 7 3.19 -2.50 14.56
C LYS A 7 3.01 -2.28 13.07
N GLN A 8 3.50 -3.20 12.23
CA GLN A 8 3.31 -3.12 10.79
C GLN A 8 1.84 -3.37 10.41
N ILE A 9 1.20 -4.36 11.01
CA ILE A 9 -0.25 -4.62 10.81
C ILE A 9 -1.06 -3.37 11.16
N ALA A 10 -0.82 -2.79 12.34
CA ALA A 10 -1.51 -1.58 12.78
C ALA A 10 -1.28 -0.40 11.81
N CYS A 11 -0.06 -0.25 11.29
CA CYS A 11 0.26 0.81 10.34
C CYS A 11 -0.44 0.61 8.99
N ILE A 12 -0.46 -0.62 8.46
CA ILE A 12 -1.17 -0.96 7.22
C ILE A 12 -2.65 -0.66 7.39
N ASN A 13 -3.28 -1.13 8.46
CA ASN A 13 -4.70 -0.88 8.73
C ASN A 13 -5.03 0.61 8.87
N LYS A 14 -4.13 1.42 9.43
CA LYS A 14 -4.30 2.87 9.53
C LYS A 14 -4.22 3.58 8.19
N CYS A 15 -3.43 3.06 7.26
CA CYS A 15 -3.14 3.73 5.98
C CYS A 15 -3.91 3.15 4.79
N LYS A 16 -4.52 1.95 4.91
CA LYS A 16 -5.14 1.24 3.78
C LYS A 16 -6.24 2.02 3.08
N SER A 17 -6.94 2.93 3.77
CA SER A 17 -8.01 3.73 3.17
C SER A 17 -7.56 4.61 2.00
N VAL A 18 -6.25 4.87 1.85
CA VAL A 18 -5.72 5.64 0.71
C VAL A 18 -5.88 4.94 -0.63
N ILE A 19 -5.99 3.61 -0.63
CA ILE A 19 -6.21 2.78 -1.83
C ILE A 19 -7.61 2.17 -1.88
N ASP A 20 -8.53 2.63 -1.03
CA ASP A 20 -9.90 2.13 -1.01
C ASP A 20 -10.67 2.63 -2.23
N ASN A 21 -11.19 1.70 -3.03
CA ASN A 21 -11.98 2.00 -4.21
C ASN A 21 -13.45 1.71 -3.92
N LYS A 22 -14.33 2.70 -4.15
CA LYS A 22 -15.77 2.58 -3.88
C LYS A 22 -16.45 1.41 -4.60
N GLU A 23 -15.94 0.98 -5.75
CA GLU A 23 -16.51 -0.11 -6.56
C GLU A 23 -15.88 -1.46 -6.22
N ASN A 24 -14.62 -1.48 -5.81
CA ASN A 24 -13.80 -2.70 -5.72
C ASN A 24 -13.31 -3.03 -4.30
N GLY A 25 -13.62 -2.17 -3.32
CA GLY A 25 -13.15 -2.23 -1.95
C GLY A 25 -11.64 -1.98 -1.83
N ASN A 26 -11.07 -2.39 -0.71
CA ASN A 26 -9.65 -2.27 -0.45
C ASN A 26 -8.87 -3.47 -0.99
N ALA A 27 -7.86 -3.23 -1.82
CA ALA A 27 -7.03 -4.31 -2.38
C ALA A 27 -6.31 -5.14 -1.30
N LEU A 28 -5.99 -4.55 -0.14
CA LEU A 28 -5.35 -5.24 0.98
C LEU A 28 -6.29 -6.22 1.70
N ASP A 29 -7.61 -6.07 1.56
CA ASP A 29 -8.57 -6.99 2.18
C ASP A 29 -8.66 -8.32 1.40
N ARG A 30 -8.02 -8.41 0.23
CA ARG A 30 -7.98 -9.61 -0.62
C ARG A 30 -6.80 -10.53 -0.32
N ILE A 31 -5.93 -10.16 0.62
CA ILE A 31 -4.77 -10.97 1.02
C ILE A 31 -4.76 -11.17 2.53
N ASP A 32 -4.22 -12.30 2.98
CA ASP A 32 -3.89 -12.49 4.40
C ASP A 32 -2.62 -11.72 4.75
N ILE A 33 -2.78 -10.51 5.28
CA ILE A 33 -1.66 -9.64 5.66
C ILE A 33 -0.75 -10.25 6.75
N THR A 34 -1.19 -11.30 7.46
CA THR A 34 -0.37 -11.99 8.45
C THR A 34 0.72 -12.86 7.80
N GLN A 35 0.58 -13.16 6.50
CA GLN A 35 1.56 -13.93 5.72
C GLN A 35 2.64 -13.05 5.06
N LEU A 36 2.47 -11.72 5.09
CA LEU A 36 3.49 -10.80 4.60
C LEU A 36 4.81 -11.03 5.31
N THR A 37 5.93 -10.88 4.60
CA THR A 37 7.24 -10.74 5.27
C THR A 37 7.41 -9.34 5.84
N CYS A 38 8.29 -9.17 6.83
CA CYS A 38 8.62 -7.84 7.37
C CYS A 38 9.09 -6.87 6.27
N SER A 39 9.77 -7.38 5.23
CA SER A 39 10.24 -6.56 4.10
C SER A 39 9.06 -6.10 3.23
N ASP A 40 8.19 -7.03 2.86
CA ASP A 40 7.02 -6.75 2.02
C ASP A 40 6.01 -5.83 2.74
N ALA A 41 5.79 -6.06 4.03
CA ALA A 41 4.98 -5.16 4.86
C ALA A 41 5.57 -3.74 4.91
N SER A 42 6.90 -3.61 4.98
CA SER A 42 7.57 -2.30 4.96
C SER A 42 7.45 -1.61 3.60
N LYS A 43 7.48 -2.36 2.49
CA LYS A 43 7.22 -1.82 1.14
C LYS A 43 5.80 -1.27 1.02
N ILE A 44 4.80 -2.05 1.44
CA ILE A 44 3.40 -1.62 1.45
C ILE A 44 3.26 -0.33 2.28
N ILE A 45 3.79 -0.30 3.50
CA ILE A 45 3.72 0.91 4.35
C ILE A 45 4.38 2.11 3.66
N GLY A 46 5.56 1.95 3.06
CA GLY A 46 6.27 3.01 2.34
C GLY A 46 5.48 3.54 1.14
N GLY A 47 4.89 2.64 0.36
CA GLY A 47 4.04 2.98 -0.77
C GLY A 47 2.76 3.72 -0.33
N LEU A 48 2.04 3.21 0.68
CA LEU A 48 0.84 3.86 1.22
C LEU A 48 1.13 5.27 1.76
N LEU A 49 2.21 5.45 2.52
CA LEU A 49 2.62 6.78 3.02
C LEU A 49 2.98 7.73 1.88
N SER A 50 3.60 7.22 0.82
CA SER A 50 3.93 8.00 -0.37
C SER A 50 2.68 8.44 -1.12
N LEU A 51 1.69 7.55 -1.28
CA LEU A 51 0.39 7.89 -1.86
C LEU A 51 -0.34 8.97 -1.05
N ILE A 52 -0.32 8.87 0.30
CA ILE A 52 -0.88 9.92 1.18
C ILE A 52 -0.20 11.27 0.90
N LYS A 53 1.13 11.28 0.75
CA LYS A 53 1.88 12.50 0.43
C LYS A 53 1.54 13.03 -0.96
N CYS A 54 1.40 12.17 -1.96
CA CYS A 54 0.95 12.53 -3.30
C CYS A 54 -0.45 13.17 -3.27
N ASN A 55 -1.40 12.59 -2.53
CA ASN A 55 -2.75 13.16 -2.39
C ASN A 55 -2.72 14.56 -1.76
N ARG A 56 -1.84 14.81 -0.79
CA ARG A 56 -1.64 16.16 -0.23
C ARG A 56 -1.12 17.15 -1.27
N PHE A 57 -0.15 16.76 -2.09
CA PHE A 57 0.33 17.61 -3.18
C PHE A 57 -0.78 17.91 -4.20
N VAL A 58 -1.59 16.92 -4.56
CA VAL A 58 -2.75 17.13 -5.45
C VAL A 58 -3.74 18.13 -4.84
N ALA A 59 -4.01 18.04 -3.53
CA ALA A 59 -4.88 18.99 -2.84
C ALA A 59 -4.35 20.44 -2.86
N HIS A 60 -3.04 20.63 -3.04
CA HIS A 60 -2.40 21.94 -3.23
C HIS A 60 -2.25 22.33 -4.72
N GLY A 61 -2.91 21.63 -5.64
CA GLY A 61 -2.91 21.95 -7.07
C GLY A 61 -1.71 21.40 -7.85
N CYS A 62 -0.87 20.57 -7.24
CA CYS A 62 0.24 19.93 -7.96
C CYS A 62 -0.26 18.76 -8.81
N LYS A 63 0.23 18.66 -10.05
CA LYS A 63 0.01 17.47 -10.88
C LYS A 63 1.00 16.38 -10.47
N VAL A 64 0.49 15.32 -9.84
CA VAL A 64 1.30 14.21 -9.33
C VAL A 64 1.13 12.93 -10.16
N SER A 65 0.08 12.89 -11.00
CA SER A 65 -0.15 11.83 -11.98
C SER A 65 1.05 11.73 -12.92
N ASN A 66 1.62 10.53 -13.02
CA ASN A 66 2.84 10.17 -13.76
C ASN A 66 4.17 10.66 -13.16
N SER A 67 4.19 11.16 -11.92
CA SER A 67 5.47 11.39 -11.24
C SER A 67 6.15 10.06 -10.89
N PRO A 68 7.49 9.95 -10.96
CA PRO A 68 8.20 8.73 -10.57
C PRO A 68 7.89 8.29 -9.13
N MET A 69 7.67 9.26 -8.24
CA MET A 69 7.27 8.99 -6.85
C MET A 69 5.91 8.30 -6.77
N PHE A 70 4.93 8.78 -7.54
CA PHE A 70 3.57 8.22 -7.52
C PHE A 70 3.53 6.83 -8.15
N LEU A 71 4.18 6.65 -9.30
CA LEU A 71 4.24 5.35 -9.98
C LEU A 71 4.93 4.31 -9.09
N LYS A 72 6.10 4.64 -8.54
CA LYS A 72 6.79 3.75 -7.60
C LYS A 72 5.95 3.42 -6.36
N ALA A 73 5.17 4.38 -5.85
CA ALA A 73 4.30 4.13 -4.71
C ALA A 73 3.14 3.19 -5.05
N LEU A 74 2.63 3.24 -6.29
CA LEU A 74 1.66 2.26 -6.79
C LEU A 74 2.31 0.89 -6.93
N ASP A 75 3.46 0.79 -7.60
CA ASP A 75 4.19 -0.47 -7.80
C ASP A 75 4.53 -1.15 -6.45
N ASP A 76 5.09 -0.39 -5.50
CA ASP A 76 5.45 -0.90 -4.17
C ASP A 76 4.24 -1.48 -3.40
N VAL A 77 3.03 -0.97 -3.64
CA VAL A 77 1.78 -1.48 -3.02
C VAL A 77 1.19 -2.63 -3.82
N PHE A 78 0.90 -2.42 -5.10
CA PHE A 78 0.14 -3.35 -5.92
C PHE A 78 0.95 -4.57 -6.34
N ASP A 79 2.23 -4.42 -6.71
CA ASP A 79 3.08 -5.59 -7.03
C ASP A 79 3.27 -6.48 -5.79
N THR A 80 3.37 -5.84 -4.61
CA THR A 80 3.46 -6.59 -3.36
C THR A 80 2.15 -7.30 -3.06
N ILE A 81 0.98 -6.69 -3.30
CA ILE A 81 -0.31 -7.37 -3.11
C ILE A 81 -0.46 -8.55 -4.08
N ASP A 82 -0.16 -8.35 -5.36
CA ASP A 82 -0.30 -9.36 -6.41
C ASP A 82 0.56 -10.60 -6.14
N LYS A 83 1.78 -10.41 -5.61
CA LYS A 83 2.64 -11.50 -5.15
C LYS A 83 1.93 -12.46 -4.17
N TYR A 84 1.06 -11.94 -3.31
CA TYR A 84 0.35 -12.73 -2.30
C TYR A 84 -1.06 -13.17 -2.75
N GLN A 85 -1.68 -12.48 -3.71
CA GLN A 85 -2.92 -12.95 -4.33
C GLN A 85 -2.71 -14.18 -5.22
N GLN A 86 -1.57 -14.24 -5.92
CA GLN A 86 -1.23 -15.39 -6.79
C GLN A 86 -0.83 -16.65 -6.01
N GLN A 87 -0.66 -16.54 -4.69
CA GLN A 87 -0.30 -17.66 -3.79
C GLN A 87 -1.51 -18.26 -3.08
N ALA A 88 -2.71 -17.70 -3.27
CA ALA A 88 -3.96 -18.12 -2.64
C ALA A 88 -4.75 -19.13 -3.48
#